data_AF-A0A2A4QNM9-F1
#
_entry.id   AF-A0A2A4QNM9-F1
#
_cell.length_a   1.000
_cell.length_b   1.000
_cell.length_c   1.000
_cell.angle_alpha   90.00
_cell.angle_beta   90.00
_cell.angle_gamma   90.00
#
_symmetry.space_group_name_H-M   'P 1'
#
loop_
_entity.id
_entity.type
_entity.pdbx_description
1 polymer ?
#
loop_
_entity_poly.entity_id
_entity_poly.type
_entity_poly.pdbx_seq_one_letter_code
_entity_poly.pdbx_strand_id
1 'polypeptide(L)'
;GLYMAAANRYRRRMVNFRTELEGLIPTYGDLIAIAHDMPRWGEAGDVVAYAHPILTLSEPVTFADGDTHYIALRKRDGSVSGPWEVIATNNETQLQLIDEIDFTPYTGSEEERTHFSFGVGEDWGVLARVTAIKPRGDLIEISSVVENPIVHTADL
;
A
#
# COMPACT_ATOMS: atom_id res chain seq x y z
N GLY A 1 5.22 -12.30 29.56
CA GLY A 1 4.33 -13.44 29.23
C GLY A 1 3.24 -13.05 28.25
N LEU A 2 2.54 -11.93 28.50
CA LEU A 2 1.44 -11.42 27.68
C LEU A 2 1.84 -11.02 26.25
N TYR A 3 3.00 -10.36 26.09
CA TYR A 3 3.53 -9.93 24.78
C TYR A 3 3.75 -11.09 23.79
N MET A 4 4.29 -12.22 24.25
CA MET A 4 4.46 -13.42 23.41
C MET A 4 3.12 -14.09 23.05
N ALA A 5 2.14 -14.05 23.95
CA ALA A 5 0.80 -14.58 23.69
C ALA A 5 0.02 -13.69 22.71
N ALA A 6 0.15 -12.36 22.80
CA ALA A 6 -0.42 -11.39 21.86
C ALA A 6 0.26 -11.48 20.49
N ALA A 7 1.59 -11.58 20.44
CA ALA A 7 2.34 -11.83 19.22
C ALA A 7 1.85 -13.10 18.52
N ASN A 8 1.74 -14.23 19.22
CA ASN A 8 1.21 -15.48 18.65
C ASN A 8 -0.30 -15.43 18.30
N ARG A 9 -1.06 -14.51 18.91
CA ARG A 9 -2.51 -14.38 18.68
C ARG A 9 -2.84 -13.49 17.48
N TYR A 10 -2.05 -12.45 17.20
CA TYR A 10 -2.37 -11.47 16.17
C TYR A 10 -1.46 -11.56 14.93
N ARG A 11 -0.26 -12.15 15.04
CA ARG A 11 0.63 -12.44 13.90
C ARG A 11 0.27 -13.74 13.17
N ARG A 12 -0.99 -13.90 12.76
CA ARG A 12 -1.48 -15.14 12.12
C ARG A 12 -1.50 -15.11 10.59
N ARG A 13 -1.30 -13.94 9.99
CA ARG A 13 -1.24 -13.77 8.54
C ARG A 13 0.20 -13.50 8.14
N MET A 14 0.90 -14.58 7.78
CA MET A 14 2.17 -14.47 7.08
C MET A 14 1.88 -14.11 5.63
N VAL A 15 2.50 -13.03 5.16
CA VAL A 15 2.43 -12.60 3.77
C VAL A 15 3.81 -12.82 3.17
N ASN A 16 3.87 -13.72 2.20
CA ASN A 16 5.07 -14.02 1.43
C ASN A 16 4.84 -13.55 0.00
N PHE A 17 5.68 -12.65 -0.48
CA PHE A 17 5.65 -12.19 -1.87
C PHE A 17 7.06 -12.15 -2.44
N ARG A 18 7.14 -12.10 -3.77
CA ARG A 18 8.40 -12.03 -4.51
C ARG A 18 8.43 -10.72 -5.28
N THR A 19 9.54 -10.01 -5.17
CA THR A 19 9.84 -8.82 -5.94
C THR A 19 11.23 -8.98 -6.57
N GLU A 20 11.59 -8.12 -7.51
CA GLU A 20 12.90 -8.10 -8.14
C GLU A 20 13.94 -7.44 -7.21
N LEU A 21 14.74 -6.49 -7.69
CA LEU A 21 15.77 -5.83 -6.88
C LEU A 21 15.22 -4.97 -5.75
N GLU A 22 13.97 -4.53 -5.84
CA GLU A 22 13.30 -3.76 -4.78
C GLU A 22 13.20 -4.55 -3.47
N GLY A 23 13.31 -5.88 -3.52
CA GLY A 23 13.31 -6.70 -2.32
C GLY A 23 14.55 -6.52 -1.43
N LEU A 24 15.58 -5.82 -1.93
CA LEU A 24 16.75 -5.41 -1.13
C LEU A 24 16.53 -4.10 -0.36
N ILE A 25 15.48 -3.34 -0.67
CA ILE A 25 15.20 -2.05 -0.02
C ILE A 25 14.83 -2.23 1.46
N PRO A 26 13.87 -3.11 1.82
CA PRO A 26 13.55 -3.31 3.23
C PRO A 26 14.64 -4.12 3.94
N THR A 27 14.73 -3.94 5.25
CA THR A 27 15.55 -4.72 6.17
C THR A 27 14.65 -5.49 7.15
N TYR A 28 15.22 -6.49 7.82
CA TYR A 28 14.52 -7.19 8.91
C TYR A 28 13.97 -6.20 9.94
N GLY A 29 12.68 -6.30 10.25
CA GLY A 29 12.00 -5.46 11.24
C GLY A 29 11.33 -4.21 10.67
N ASP A 30 11.56 -3.87 9.39
CA ASP A 30 10.94 -2.72 8.73
C ASP A 30 9.43 -2.92 8.57
N LEU A 31 8.71 -1.80 8.67
CA LEU A 31 7.27 -1.74 8.45
C LEU A 31 7.02 -1.40 6.99
N ILE A 32 6.38 -2.32 6.27
CA ILE A 32 6.01 -2.16 4.86
C ILE A 32 4.49 -2.16 4.72
N ALA A 33 3.94 -1.37 3.81
CA ALA A 33 2.54 -1.46 3.44
C ALA A 33 2.38 -2.48 2.32
N ILE A 34 1.47 -3.44 2.48
CA ILE A 34 1.15 -4.44 1.47
C ILE A 34 -0.29 -4.25 1.02
N ALA A 35 -0.47 -4.02 -0.28
CA ALA A 35 -1.76 -4.08 -0.96
C ALA A 35 -1.74 -5.24 -1.95
N HIS A 36 -2.82 -6.01 -2.02
CA HIS A 36 -2.97 -7.11 -2.98
C HIS A 36 -4.44 -7.25 -3.34
N ASP A 37 -4.72 -7.49 -4.63
CA ASP A 37 -6.06 -7.77 -5.15
C ASP A 37 -6.56 -9.13 -4.66
N MET A 38 -7.08 -9.11 -3.44
CA MET A 38 -7.86 -10.17 -2.82
C MET A 38 -9.08 -9.44 -2.27
N PRO A 39 -10.32 -9.96 -2.40
CA PRO A 39 -11.58 -9.18 -2.54
C PRO A 39 -12.05 -8.36 -1.32
N ARG A 40 -11.14 -7.96 -0.43
CA ARG A 40 -11.36 -7.08 0.72
C ARG A 40 -10.22 -6.07 1.00
N TRP A 41 -9.17 -5.95 0.17
CA TRP A 41 -7.93 -5.20 0.53
C TRP A 41 -7.50 -4.06 -0.40
N GLY A 42 -8.39 -3.59 -1.28
CA GLY A 42 -8.12 -2.44 -2.15
C GLY A 42 -7.54 -2.81 -3.51
N GLU A 43 -7.54 -1.83 -4.41
CA GLU A 43 -7.03 -1.89 -5.79
C GLU A 43 -5.66 -1.18 -5.86
N ALA A 44 -4.77 -1.58 -6.76
CA ALA A 44 -3.42 -1.01 -6.83
C ALA A 44 -2.89 -1.01 -8.26
N GLY A 45 -1.89 -0.15 -8.52
CA GLY A 45 -1.42 0.11 -9.87
C GLY A 45 -0.42 1.26 -9.97
N ASP A 46 -0.32 1.85 -11.15
CA ASP A 46 0.51 3.01 -11.46
C ASP A 46 -0.31 4.27 -11.78
N VAL A 47 0.26 5.43 -11.43
CA VAL A 47 -0.23 6.73 -11.89
C VAL A 47 0.29 7.00 -13.30
N VAL A 48 -0.62 7.10 -14.27
CA VAL A 48 -0.27 7.32 -15.69
C VAL A 48 -0.35 8.78 -16.11
N ALA A 49 -1.12 9.60 -15.41
CA ALA A 49 -1.14 11.04 -15.58
C ALA A 49 -1.59 11.74 -14.31
N TYR A 50 -1.07 12.95 -14.08
CA TYR A 50 -1.47 13.79 -12.96
C TYR A 50 -1.67 15.23 -13.43
N ALA A 51 -2.87 15.76 -13.20
CA ALA A 51 -3.22 17.15 -13.43
C ALA A 51 -4.23 17.55 -12.37
N HIS A 52 -3.77 18.21 -11.29
CA HIS A 52 -4.61 18.52 -10.14
C HIS A 52 -5.97 19.14 -10.55
N PRO A 53 -7.11 18.65 -10.02
CA PRO A 53 -7.22 17.65 -8.95
C PRO A 53 -7.32 16.19 -9.45
N ILE A 54 -7.10 15.92 -10.74
CA ILE A 54 -7.30 14.59 -11.34
C ILE A 54 -6.02 13.75 -11.33
N LEU A 55 -6.13 12.53 -10.83
CA LEU A 55 -5.18 11.44 -11.07
C LEU A 55 -5.78 10.46 -12.09
N THR A 56 -4.99 10.07 -13.08
CA THR A 56 -5.32 8.98 -14.00
C THR A 56 -4.46 7.77 -13.66
N LEU A 57 -5.11 6.61 -13.60
CA LEU A 57 -4.57 5.34 -13.13
C LEU A 57 -4.42 4.36 -14.29
N SER A 58 -3.52 3.38 -14.17
CA SER A 58 -3.40 2.28 -15.13
C SER A 58 -4.54 1.27 -15.03
N GLU A 59 -5.04 1.03 -13.81
CA GLU A 59 -6.14 0.12 -13.52
C GLU A 59 -7.40 0.90 -13.14
N PRO A 60 -8.59 0.41 -13.50
CA PRO A 60 -9.84 1.00 -13.02
C PRO A 60 -9.98 0.79 -11.51
N VAL A 61 -10.66 1.73 -10.85
CA VAL A 61 -10.98 1.65 -9.44
C VAL A 61 -12.49 1.68 -9.17
N THR A 62 -12.92 0.94 -8.15
CA THR A 62 -14.33 0.75 -7.80
C THR A 62 -14.69 1.55 -6.55
N PHE A 63 -15.53 2.56 -6.72
CA PHE A 63 -16.10 3.30 -5.58
C PHE A 63 -17.38 2.63 -5.08
N ALA A 64 -17.44 2.32 -3.78
CA ALA A 64 -18.64 1.87 -3.10
C ALA A 64 -19.51 3.06 -2.64
N ASP A 65 -20.82 2.99 -2.91
CA ASP A 65 -21.77 4.02 -2.49
C ASP A 65 -21.83 4.16 -0.97
N GLY A 66 -21.66 5.40 -0.48
CA GLY A 66 -21.77 5.73 0.94
C GLY A 66 -20.47 5.60 1.74
N ASP A 67 -19.39 5.13 1.12
CA ASP A 67 -18.07 4.97 1.74
C ASP A 67 -17.08 6.05 1.26
N THR A 68 -16.23 6.54 2.19
CA THR A 68 -15.10 7.40 1.84
C THR A 68 -13.93 6.56 1.35
N HIS A 69 -13.37 6.93 0.21
CA HIS A 69 -12.26 6.23 -0.41
C HIS A 69 -10.98 7.06 -0.31
N TYR A 70 -9.87 6.35 -0.26
CA TYR A 70 -8.54 6.94 -0.11
C TYR A 70 -7.57 6.35 -1.11
N ILE A 71 -6.56 7.14 -1.44
CA ILE A 71 -5.40 6.69 -2.22
C ILE A 71 -4.10 6.97 -1.45
N ALA A 72 -3.22 5.96 -1.41
CA ALA A 72 -1.85 6.08 -0.94
C ALA A 72 -0.91 6.01 -2.15
N LEU A 73 0.12 6.87 -2.18
CA LEU A 73 1.05 6.98 -3.30
C LEU A 73 2.47 6.68 -2.84
N ARG A 74 3.20 5.84 -3.59
CA ARG A 74 4.62 5.54 -3.31
C ARG A 74 5.51 6.63 -3.90
N LYS A 75 6.21 7.35 -3.04
CA LYS A 75 7.25 8.31 -3.43
C LYS A 75 8.49 7.59 -3.93
N ARG A 76 9.34 8.33 -4.66
CA ARG A 76 10.60 7.83 -5.23
C ARG A 76 11.59 7.30 -4.19
N ASP A 77 11.50 7.81 -2.96
CA ASP A 77 12.31 7.35 -1.83
C ASP A 77 11.75 6.08 -1.15
N GLY A 78 10.68 5.50 -1.70
CA GLY A 78 10.00 4.32 -1.18
C GLY A 78 9.02 4.62 -0.04
N SER A 79 8.97 5.86 0.47
CA SER A 79 8.00 6.25 1.50
C SER A 79 6.61 6.49 0.91
N VAL A 80 5.59 6.42 1.76
CA VAL A 80 4.19 6.58 1.35
C VAL A 80 3.75 8.03 1.57
N SER A 81 3.05 8.60 0.59
CA SER A 81 2.30 9.86 0.69
C SER A 81 0.81 9.55 0.76
N GLY A 82 0.11 10.18 1.69
CA GLY A 82 -1.31 9.93 1.98
C GLY A 82 -1.55 9.25 3.34
N PRO A 83 -2.73 8.64 3.57
CA PRO A 83 -3.83 8.48 2.61
C PRO A 83 -4.49 9.82 2.23
N TRP A 84 -4.77 10.01 0.95
CA TRP A 84 -5.46 11.17 0.40
C TRP A 84 -6.90 10.81 0.10
N GLU A 85 -7.86 11.62 0.57
CA GLU A 85 -9.27 11.41 0.27
C GLU A 85 -9.54 11.69 -1.22
N VAL A 86 -10.33 10.81 -1.83
CA VAL A 86 -10.64 10.84 -3.26
C VAL A 86 -12.12 10.61 -3.52
N ILE A 87 -12.60 11.19 -4.63
CA ILE A 87 -13.96 10.99 -5.13
C ILE A 87 -13.94 10.45 -6.56
N ALA A 88 -15.00 9.70 -6.88
CA ALA A 88 -15.19 9.13 -8.20
C ALA A 88 -15.34 10.22 -9.27
N THR A 89 -14.84 9.93 -10.46
CA THR A 89 -15.15 10.70 -11.67
C THR A 89 -16.09 9.90 -12.58
N ASN A 90 -16.40 10.43 -13.76
CA ASN A 90 -17.17 9.70 -14.78
C ASN A 90 -16.35 8.60 -15.49
N ASN A 91 -15.08 8.41 -15.13
CA ASN A 91 -14.18 7.41 -15.70
C ASN A 91 -13.55 6.59 -14.57
N GLU A 92 -13.68 5.27 -14.63
CA GLU A 92 -13.18 4.34 -13.61
C GLU A 92 -11.65 4.36 -13.48
N THR A 93 -10.92 4.80 -14.51
CA THR A 93 -9.46 4.99 -14.47
C THR A 93 -9.05 6.39 -13.99
N GLN A 94 -9.99 7.20 -13.53
CA GLN A 94 -9.74 8.55 -13.04
C GLN A 94 -10.44 8.78 -11.71
N LEU A 95 -9.70 9.39 -10.79
CA LEU A 95 -10.24 9.87 -9.53
C LEU A 95 -9.85 11.33 -9.32
N GLN A 96 -10.64 12.01 -8.50
CA GLN A 96 -10.38 13.38 -8.11
C GLN A 96 -9.91 13.41 -6.65
N LEU A 97 -8.78 14.05 -6.40
CA LEU A 97 -8.29 14.34 -5.07
C LEU A 97 -9.10 15.47 -4.42
N ILE A 98 -9.41 15.33 -3.14
CA ILE A 98 -10.00 16.42 -2.34
C ILE A 98 -8.97 17.52 -2.07
N ASP A 99 -7.75 17.12 -1.69
CA ASP A 99 -6.64 18.02 -1.38
C ASP A 99 -5.47 17.85 -2.38
N GLU A 100 -4.63 18.88 -2.50
CA GLU A 100 -3.39 18.77 -3.26
C GLU A 100 -2.37 17.88 -2.50
N ILE A 101 -1.75 16.94 -3.23
CA ILE A 101 -0.75 16.03 -2.66
C ILE A 101 0.58 16.74 -2.44
N ASP A 102 1.42 16.17 -1.57
CA ASP A 102 2.67 16.78 -1.10
C ASP A 102 3.88 16.61 -2.05
N PHE A 103 3.67 16.05 -3.24
CA PHE A 103 4.71 15.84 -4.26
C PHE A 103 4.13 15.70 -5.66
N THR A 104 5.00 15.68 -6.68
CA THR A 104 4.59 15.41 -8.07
C THR A 104 4.82 13.94 -8.42
N PRO A 105 3.77 13.15 -8.71
CA PRO A 105 3.89 11.77 -9.19
C PRO A 105 4.71 11.70 -10.48
N TYR A 106 5.57 10.69 -10.59
CA TYR A 106 6.26 10.39 -11.84
C TYR A 106 5.35 9.55 -12.73
N THR A 107 5.06 10.06 -13.94
CA THR A 107 4.15 9.42 -14.90
C THR A 107 4.81 9.11 -16.24
N GLY A 108 6.12 9.29 -16.33
CA GLY A 108 6.90 9.10 -17.56
C GLY A 108 7.18 7.62 -17.87
N SER A 109 8.23 7.39 -18.66
CA SER A 109 8.68 6.05 -19.07
C SER A 109 10.19 5.82 -18.87
N GLU A 110 10.89 6.77 -18.26
CA GLU A 110 12.35 6.69 -18.03
C GLU A 110 12.70 6.00 -16.71
N GLU A 111 11.78 6.00 -15.75
CA GLU A 111 11.86 5.26 -14.49
C GLU A 111 10.49 4.66 -14.12
N GLU A 112 10.43 3.94 -13.00
CA GLU A 112 9.18 3.39 -12.50
C GLU A 112 8.18 4.50 -12.16
N ARG A 113 6.93 4.31 -12.57
CA ARG A 113 5.85 5.24 -12.27
C ARG A 113 5.51 5.21 -10.79
N THR A 114 4.93 6.31 -10.32
CA THR A 114 4.40 6.38 -8.97
C THR A 114 3.32 5.33 -8.82
N HIS A 115 3.56 4.37 -7.94
CA HIS A 115 2.58 3.34 -7.61
C HIS A 115 1.51 3.93 -6.70
N PHE A 116 0.29 3.44 -6.84
CA PHE A 116 -0.83 3.75 -5.97
C PHE A 116 -1.42 2.49 -5.32
N SER A 117 -2.06 2.71 -4.19
CA SER A 117 -3.03 1.79 -3.63
C SER A 117 -4.28 2.55 -3.22
N PHE A 118 -5.44 2.01 -3.57
CA PHE A 118 -6.75 2.59 -3.43
C PHE A 118 -7.65 1.68 -2.59
N GLY A 119 -8.44 2.24 -1.68
CA GLY A 119 -9.36 1.45 -0.87
C GLY A 119 -10.34 2.29 -0.05
N VAL A 120 -11.24 1.59 0.64
CA VAL A 120 -12.23 2.19 1.55
C VAL A 120 -11.60 2.41 2.92
N GLY A 121 -11.80 3.59 3.52
CA GLY A 121 -11.39 3.86 4.90
C GLY A 121 -9.91 3.56 5.19
N GLU A 122 -9.62 2.88 6.30
CA GLU A 122 -8.27 2.44 6.68
C GLU A 122 -7.81 1.16 5.94
N ASP A 123 -8.67 0.54 5.12
CA ASP A 123 -8.39 -0.71 4.39
C ASP A 123 -7.77 -0.45 2.99
N TRP A 124 -6.88 0.55 2.88
CA TRP A 124 -6.07 0.82 1.67
C TRP A 124 -4.80 -0.02 1.61
N GLY A 125 -4.50 -0.78 2.66
CA GLY A 125 -3.30 -1.60 2.73
C GLY A 125 -3.09 -2.14 4.14
N VAL A 126 -2.36 -3.23 4.24
CA VAL A 126 -2.04 -3.83 5.54
C VAL A 126 -0.57 -3.56 5.85
N LEU A 127 -0.31 -2.86 6.95
CA LEU A 127 1.05 -2.73 7.47
C LEU A 127 1.54 -4.10 7.91
N ALA A 128 2.69 -4.51 7.41
CA ALA A 128 3.32 -5.77 7.72
C ALA A 128 4.78 -5.54 8.10
N ARG A 129 5.24 -6.25 9.11
CA ARG A 129 6.62 -6.20 9.55
C ARG A 129 7.42 -7.27 8.83
N VAL A 130 8.52 -6.87 8.21
CA VAL A 130 9.42 -7.80 7.51
C VAL A 130 10.09 -8.73 8.52
N THR A 131 9.98 -10.04 8.28
CA THR A 131 10.51 -11.10 9.14
C THR A 131 11.60 -11.92 8.47
N ALA A 132 11.67 -11.94 7.14
CA ALA A 132 12.82 -12.50 6.43
C ALA A 132 12.91 -11.92 5.02
N ILE A 133 14.14 -11.85 4.51
CA ILE A 133 14.45 -11.49 3.12
C ILE A 133 15.40 -12.57 2.62
N LYS A 134 15.04 -13.24 1.52
CA LYS A 134 15.79 -14.36 0.97
C LYS A 134 16.00 -14.17 -0.53
N PRO A 135 17.25 -14.07 -1.01
CA PRO A 135 17.54 -14.15 -2.43
C PRO A 135 17.13 -15.52 -2.99
N ARG A 136 16.45 -15.55 -4.14
CA ARG A 136 15.97 -16.74 -4.85
C ARG A 136 16.21 -16.57 -6.36
N GLY A 137 17.46 -16.77 -6.78
CA GLY A 137 17.87 -16.50 -8.16
C GLY A 137 17.86 -15.00 -8.41
N ASP A 138 17.13 -14.56 -9.43
CA ASP A 138 16.99 -13.14 -9.81
C ASP A 138 15.88 -12.40 -9.01
N LEU A 139 15.12 -13.14 -8.20
CA LEU A 139 14.03 -12.59 -7.38
C LEU A 139 14.38 -12.62 -5.90
N ILE A 140 13.72 -11.76 -5.14
CA ILE A 140 13.86 -11.64 -3.70
C ILE A 140 12.53 -11.97 -3.04
N GLU A 141 12.58 -12.97 -2.18
CA GLU A 141 11.43 -13.41 -1.39
C GLU A 141 11.41 -12.63 -0.07
N ILE A 142 10.34 -11.87 0.14
CA ILE A 142 10.08 -11.17 1.40
C ILE A 142 9.00 -11.93 2.15
N SER A 143 9.33 -12.35 3.38
CA SER A 143 8.38 -12.82 4.37
C SER A 143 8.06 -11.70 5.34
N SER A 144 6.78 -11.40 5.50
CA SER A 144 6.30 -10.37 6.40
C SER A 144 5.13 -10.88 7.22
N VAL A 145 4.88 -10.19 8.32
CA VAL A 145 3.81 -10.53 9.24
C VAL A 145 2.97 -9.29 9.45
N VAL A 146 1.68 -9.40 9.14
CA VAL A 146 0.71 -8.33 9.35
C VAL A 146 0.78 -7.81 10.77
N GLU A 147 0.99 -6.51 10.90
CA GLU A 147 0.94 -5.76 12.14
C GLU A 147 -0.52 -5.36 12.41
N ASN A 148 -1.01 -5.68 13.60
CA ASN A 148 -2.33 -5.24 14.03
C ASN A 148 -2.14 -4.20 15.14
N PRO A 149 -2.65 -2.96 15.01
CA PRO A 149 -2.46 -1.92 16.01
C PRO A 149 -3.03 -2.27 17.40
N ILE A 150 -3.92 -3.27 17.53
CA ILE A 150 -4.43 -3.78 18.82
C ILE A 150 -3.30 -4.33 19.72
N VAL A 151 -2.14 -4.69 19.15
CA VAL A 151 -1.01 -5.22 19.93
C VAL A 151 -0.41 -4.16 20.87
N HIS A 152 -0.56 -2.86 20.58
CA HIS A 152 -0.07 -1.76 21.42
C HIS A 152 -1.08 -1.26 22.46
N THR A 153 -2.34 -1.72 22.40
CA THR A 153 -3.38 -1.37 23.39
C THR A 153 -3.58 -2.44 24.46
N ALA A 154 -2.80 -3.52 24.45
CA ALA A 154 -2.98 -4.63 25.39
C ALA A 154 -2.39 -4.38 26.79
N ASP A 155 -1.70 -3.25 27.01
CA ASP A 155 -1.13 -2.85 28.30
C ASP A 155 -1.82 -1.61 28.91
N LEU A 156 -3.04 -1.26 28.48
CA LEU A 156 -3.93 -0.30 29.17
C LEU A 156 -4.92 -1.03 30.08
#